data_AF-A0AAW3FJ51-F1
#
_entry.id   AF-A0AAW3FJ51-F1
#
_cell.length_a   1.000
_cell.length_b   1.000
_cell.length_c   1.000
_cell.angle_alpha   90.00
_cell.angle_beta   90.00
_cell.angle_gamma   90.00
#
_symmetry.space_group_name_H-M   'P 1'
#
loop_
_entity.id
_entity.type
_entity.pdbx_description
1 polymer ?
#
loop_
_entity_poly.entity_id
_entity_poly.type
_entity_poly.pdbx_seq_one_letter_code
_entity_poly.pdbx_strand_id
1 'polypeptide(L)'
;MTLFDRVKKLSDDQGKSLKTVALELGFGENSIYGWKTKNPGIDKLKAVADYFGVTTDYLLGREVQSSPDWATEDDKIDLDKWLQSNVPMGFQGMDMDDETKIKVRAFLEGVFWEDKQKHLNDDNKK
;
A
#
# COMPACT_ATOMS: atom_id res chain seq x y z
N MET A 1 3.85 13.05 -8.04
CA MET A 1 4.99 12.14 -8.32
C MET A 1 4.86 11.60 -9.74
N THR A 2 5.91 11.67 -10.57
CA THR A 2 5.91 11.10 -11.94
C THR A 2 6.30 9.62 -11.93
N LEU A 3 6.11 8.91 -13.05
CA LEU A 3 6.60 7.53 -13.23
C LEU A 3 8.10 7.42 -12.92
N PHE A 4 8.90 8.36 -13.45
CA PHE A 4 10.34 8.41 -13.18
C PHE A 4 10.62 8.56 -11.69
N ASP A 5 9.90 9.45 -11.00
CA ASP A 5 10.11 9.68 -9.56
C ASP A 5 9.76 8.44 -8.74
N ARG A 6 8.70 7.70 -9.09
CA ARG A 6 8.33 6.44 -8.40
C ARG A 6 9.42 5.39 -8.55
N VAL A 7 9.88 5.17 -9.79
CA VAL A 7 10.93 4.18 -10.07
C VAL A 7 12.25 4.55 -9.41
N LYS A 8 12.58 5.85 -9.39
CA LYS A 8 13.74 6.36 -8.66
C LYS A 8 13.63 6.08 -7.17
N LYS A 9 12.48 6.40 -6.55
CA LYS A 9 12.23 6.11 -5.13
C LYS A 9 12.42 4.61 -4.83
N LEU A 10 11.80 3.73 -5.60
CA LEU A 10 11.93 2.28 -5.43
C LEU A 10 13.38 1.79 -5.55
N SER A 11 14.16 2.40 -6.44
CA SER A 11 15.58 2.07 -6.60
C SER A 11 16.41 2.55 -5.41
N ASP A 12 16.16 3.78 -4.96
CA ASP A 12 16.81 4.40 -3.81
C ASP A 12 16.50 3.59 -2.52
N ASP A 13 15.26 3.11 -2.34
CA ASP A 13 14.83 2.26 -1.22
C ASP A 13 15.58 0.92 -1.17
N GLN A 14 16.05 0.41 -2.31
CA GLN A 14 16.91 -0.78 -2.40
C GLN A 14 18.42 -0.45 -2.37
N GLY A 15 18.80 0.82 -2.22
CA GLY A 15 20.19 1.26 -2.27
C GLY A 15 20.85 1.08 -3.65
N LYS A 16 20.05 1.01 -4.72
CA LYS A 16 20.53 0.77 -6.09
C LYS A 16 20.39 2.02 -6.95
N SER A 17 21.38 2.25 -7.83
CA SER A 17 21.25 3.28 -8.85
C SER A 17 20.28 2.85 -9.95
N LEU A 18 19.61 3.81 -10.59
CA LEU A 18 18.77 3.54 -11.77
C LEU A 18 19.54 2.83 -12.89
N LYS A 19 20.84 3.12 -13.04
CA LYS A 19 21.71 2.43 -14.00
C LYS A 19 21.85 0.95 -13.64
N THR A 20 22.05 0.64 -12.36
CA THR A 20 22.17 -0.74 -11.87
C THR A 20 20.88 -1.52 -12.16
N VAL A 21 19.73 -0.95 -11.80
CA VAL A 21 18.41 -1.57 -12.04
C VAL A 21 18.17 -1.78 -13.53
N ALA A 22 18.50 -0.79 -14.36
CA ALA A 22 18.37 -0.92 -15.82
C ALA A 22 19.21 -2.09 -16.36
N LEU A 23 20.45 -2.26 -15.88
CA LEU A 23 21.33 -3.35 -16.31
C LEU A 23 20.86 -4.71 -15.83
N GLU A 24 20.39 -4.82 -14.58
CA GLU A 24 19.83 -6.07 -14.02
C GLU A 24 18.56 -6.51 -14.80
N LEU A 25 17.80 -5.54 -15.32
CA LEU A 25 16.64 -5.78 -16.19
C LEU A 25 16.98 -6.04 -17.66
N GLY A 26 18.27 -6.01 -18.03
CA GLY A 26 18.70 -6.17 -19.42
C GLY A 26 18.39 -4.97 -20.32
N PHE A 27 18.16 -3.78 -19.75
CA PHE A 27 17.94 -2.55 -20.50
C PHE A 27 19.26 -1.83 -20.79
N GLY A 28 19.23 -0.87 -21.73
CA GLY A 28 20.33 0.07 -21.88
C GLY A 28 20.47 0.96 -20.64
N GLU A 29 21.71 1.31 -20.27
CA GLU A 29 22.05 2.04 -19.04
C GLU A 29 21.22 3.31 -18.80
N ASN A 30 20.90 4.03 -19.87
CA ASN A 30 20.14 5.29 -19.83
C ASN A 30 18.63 5.12 -20.05
N SER A 31 18.15 3.88 -20.18
CA SER A 31 16.76 3.59 -20.55
C SER A 31 15.77 4.17 -19.54
N ILE A 32 16.01 3.99 -18.24
CA ILE A 32 15.12 4.51 -17.19
C ILE A 32 15.21 6.03 -17.07
N TYR A 33 16.40 6.63 -17.26
CA TYR A 33 16.55 8.09 -17.25
C TYR A 33 15.75 8.80 -18.36
N GLY A 34 15.55 8.13 -19.49
CA GLY A 34 14.69 8.62 -20.58
C GLY A 34 13.22 8.77 -20.19
N TRP A 35 12.77 8.15 -19.08
CA TRP A 35 11.37 8.17 -18.66
C TRP A 35 10.92 9.52 -18.11
N LYS A 36 11.86 10.45 -17.91
CA LYS A 36 11.57 11.85 -17.61
C LYS A 36 10.86 12.57 -18.76
N THR A 37 11.11 12.14 -20.00
CA THR A 37 10.64 12.85 -21.20
C THR A 37 9.87 11.94 -22.17
N LYS A 38 10.02 10.62 -22.06
CA LYS A 38 9.39 9.64 -22.96
C LYS A 38 8.74 8.53 -22.17
N ASN A 39 7.55 8.09 -22.61
CA ASN A 39 6.91 6.93 -22.00
C ASN A 39 7.65 5.63 -22.40
N PRO A 40 7.88 4.70 -21.45
CA PRO A 40 8.37 3.38 -21.80
C PRO A 40 7.36 2.58 -22.61
N GLY A 41 7.86 1.57 -23.33
CA GLY A 41 7.01 0.50 -23.84
C GLY A 41 6.43 -0.33 -22.69
N ILE A 42 5.29 -0.97 -22.96
CA ILE A 42 4.54 -1.78 -21.98
C ILE A 42 5.43 -2.86 -21.35
N ASP A 43 6.26 -3.54 -22.16
CA ASP A 43 7.12 -4.62 -21.67
C ASP A 43 8.15 -4.14 -20.65
N LYS A 44 8.74 -2.95 -20.89
CA LYS A 44 9.68 -2.35 -19.93
C LYS A 44 9.01 -1.90 -18.65
N LEU A 45 7.80 -1.35 -18.77
CA LEU A 45 7.02 -0.95 -17.60
C LEU A 45 6.68 -2.16 -16.72
N LYS A 46 6.22 -3.26 -17.34
CA LYS A 46 5.94 -4.53 -16.64
C LYS A 46 7.19 -5.10 -15.97
N ALA A 47 8.29 -5.20 -16.71
CA ALA A 47 9.54 -5.73 -16.14
C ALA A 47 10.04 -4.92 -14.93
N VAL A 48 9.91 -3.59 -14.94
CA VAL A 48 10.22 -2.77 -13.76
C VAL A 48 9.23 -3.03 -12.62
N ALA A 49 7.94 -3.17 -12.90
CA ALA A 49 6.93 -3.47 -11.90
C ALA A 49 7.21 -4.82 -11.21
N ASP A 50 7.47 -5.86 -12.00
CA ASP A 50 7.80 -7.21 -11.54
C ASP A 50 9.10 -7.22 -10.71
N TYR A 51 10.12 -6.48 -11.15
CA TYR A 51 11.40 -6.38 -10.44
C TYR A 51 11.26 -5.77 -9.04
N PHE A 52 10.38 -4.78 -8.88
CA PHE A 52 10.12 -4.14 -7.59
C PHE A 52 8.97 -4.79 -6.81
N GLY A 53 8.28 -5.79 -7.37
CA GLY A 53 7.12 -6.42 -6.74
C GLY A 53 5.92 -5.49 -6.59
N VAL A 54 5.76 -4.51 -7.49
CA VAL A 54 4.65 -3.53 -7.50
C VAL A 54 3.78 -3.72 -8.73
N THR A 55 2.60 -3.10 -8.76
CA THR A 55 1.76 -3.11 -9.96
C THR A 55 2.17 -2.03 -10.96
N THR A 56 1.85 -2.23 -12.24
CA THR A 56 2.01 -1.16 -13.24
C THR A 56 1.14 0.06 -12.92
N ASP A 57 -0.01 -0.15 -12.28
CA ASP A 57 -0.88 0.94 -11.83
C ASP A 57 -0.23 1.78 -10.73
N TYR A 58 0.49 1.17 -9.80
CA TYR A 58 1.33 1.90 -8.84
C TYR A 58 2.33 2.81 -9.57
N LEU A 59 3.11 2.25 -10.50
CA LEU A 59 4.10 3.00 -11.26
C LEU A 59 3.48 4.18 -12.03
N LEU A 60 2.30 3.97 -12.62
CA LEU A 60 1.54 4.98 -13.34
C LEU A 60 0.77 5.96 -12.44
N GLY A 61 0.72 5.72 -11.12
CA GLY A 61 0.00 6.57 -10.17
C GLY A 61 -1.52 6.43 -10.23
N ARG A 62 -2.00 5.24 -10.58
CA ARG A 62 -3.42 4.87 -10.59
C ARG A 62 -3.84 4.09 -9.36
N GLU A 63 -2.96 4.01 -8.37
CA GLU A 63 -3.29 3.46 -7.06
C GLU A 63 -4.52 4.19 -6.48
N VAL A 64 -5.56 3.43 -6.17
CA VAL A 64 -6.67 3.93 -5.37
C VAL A 64 -6.10 4.10 -3.97
N GLN A 65 -5.68 5.32 -3.65
CA GLN A 65 -5.24 5.66 -2.31
C GLN A 65 -6.37 5.37 -1.33
N SER A 66 -6.23 4.27 -0.60
CA SER A 66 -7.15 3.88 0.48
C SER A 66 -6.94 4.75 1.73
N SER A 67 -5.88 5.55 1.74
CA SER A 67 -5.54 6.47 2.82
C SER A 67 -4.98 7.77 2.23
N PRO A 68 -5.28 8.93 2.84
CA PRO A 68 -4.74 10.22 2.40
C PRO A 68 -3.21 10.27 2.42
N ASP A 69 -2.62 11.14 1.58
CA ASP A 69 -1.16 11.36 1.45
C ASP A 69 -0.42 11.68 2.77
N TRP A 70 -1.15 12.17 3.79
CA TRP A 70 -0.59 12.51 5.09
C TRP A 70 -0.58 11.34 6.08
N ALA A 71 -1.26 10.23 5.76
CA ALA A 71 -1.39 9.09 6.66
C ALA A 71 -0.15 8.20 6.57
N THR A 72 0.44 7.91 7.72
CA THR A 72 1.57 7.00 7.94
C THR A 72 1.11 5.68 8.57
N GLU A 73 2.00 4.69 8.68
CA GLU A 73 1.72 3.45 9.43
C GLU A 73 1.31 3.73 10.88
N ASP A 74 1.84 4.79 11.49
CA ASP A 74 1.51 5.21 12.86
C ASP A 74 0.10 5.83 12.95
N ASP A 75 -0.47 6.27 11.83
CA ASP A 75 -1.85 6.75 11.74
C ASP A 75 -2.87 5.61 11.55
N LYS A 76 -2.41 4.35 11.44
CA LYS A 76 -3.30 3.19 11.46
C LYS A 76 -3.87 3.03 12.86
N ILE A 77 -5.16 3.32 12.97
CA ILE A 77 -5.91 3.03 14.19
C ILE A 77 -6.23 1.55 14.21
N ASP A 78 -5.69 0.84 15.19
CA ASP A 78 -6.15 -0.49 15.58
C ASP A 78 -7.60 -0.35 16.09
N LEU A 79 -8.56 -0.61 15.19
CA LEU A 79 -9.99 -0.45 15.45
C LEU A 79 -10.44 -1.28 16.65
N ASP A 80 -9.80 -2.42 16.92
CA ASP A 80 -10.15 -3.26 18.05
C ASP A 80 -9.74 -2.61 19.37
N LYS A 81 -8.52 -2.08 19.43
CA LYS A 81 -8.06 -1.27 20.59
C LYS A 81 -8.87 0.01 20.75
N TRP A 82 -9.23 0.64 19.65
CA TRP A 82 -10.01 1.88 19.67
C TRP A 82 -11.41 1.65 20.23
N LEU A 83 -12.10 0.58 19.83
CA LEU A 83 -13.40 0.19 20.38
C LEU A 83 -13.36 -0.18 21.87
N GLN A 84 -12.23 -0.72 22.34
CA GLN A 84 -11.99 -1.03 23.76
C GLN A 84 -11.56 0.19 24.59
N SER A 85 -11.21 1.31 23.96
CA SER A 85 -10.72 2.48 24.66
C SER A 85 -11.83 3.19 25.45
N ASN A 86 -11.45 3.86 26.54
CA ASN A 86 -12.37 4.67 27.32
C ASN A 86 -12.60 6.08 26.72
N VAL A 87 -12.29 6.25 25.43
CA VAL A 87 -12.53 7.49 24.70
C VAL A 87 -14.03 7.59 24.41
N PRO A 88 -14.70 8.70 24.74
CA PRO A 88 -16.08 8.95 24.33
C PRO A 88 -16.18 8.93 22.81
N MET A 89 -16.95 7.98 22.27
CA MET A 89 -17.18 7.84 20.83
C MET A 89 -18.60 8.23 20.53
N GLY A 90 -18.81 8.99 19.47
CA GLY A 90 -20.14 9.32 19.01
C GLY A 90 -20.22 9.47 17.50
N PHE A 91 -21.39 9.18 16.95
CA PHE A 91 -21.68 9.36 15.52
C PHE A 91 -22.87 10.31 15.38
N GLN A 92 -22.69 11.39 14.63
CA GLN A 92 -23.68 12.46 14.49
C GLN A 92 -24.17 13.03 15.84
N GLY A 93 -23.28 13.11 16.83
CA GLY A 93 -23.59 13.64 18.15
C GLY A 93 -24.35 12.66 19.07
N MET A 94 -24.57 11.42 18.64
CA MET A 94 -25.04 10.35 19.51
C MET A 94 -23.85 9.62 20.12
N ASP A 95 -23.74 9.63 21.44
CA ASP A 95 -22.74 8.84 22.15
C ASP A 95 -23.01 7.35 21.94
N MET A 96 -21.94 6.59 21.73
CA MET A 96 -21.96 5.15 21.64
C MET A 96 -21.85 4.54 23.03
N ASP A 97 -22.93 3.93 23.48
CA ASP A 97 -22.91 3.07 24.66
C ASP A 97 -22.17 1.75 24.38
N ASP A 98 -21.93 0.98 25.43
CA ASP A 98 -21.19 -0.29 25.34
C ASP A 98 -21.89 -1.31 24.44
N GLU A 99 -23.22 -1.31 24.40
CA GLU A 99 -23.99 -2.18 23.52
C GLU A 99 -23.74 -1.84 22.03
N THR A 100 -23.72 -0.55 21.70
CA THR A 100 -23.46 -0.06 20.36
C THR A 100 -22.02 -0.37 19.92
N LYS A 101 -21.04 -0.27 20.84
CA LYS A 101 -19.64 -0.66 20.56
C LYS A 101 -19.52 -2.14 20.21
N ILE A 102 -20.25 -3.02 20.92
CA ILE A 102 -20.28 -4.46 20.62
C ILE A 102 -20.83 -4.72 19.22
N LYS A 103 -21.92 -4.03 18.84
CA LYS A 103 -22.52 -4.17 17.50
C LYS A 103 -21.58 -3.68 16.40
N VAL A 104 -20.88 -2.57 16.61
CA VAL A 104 -19.87 -2.06 15.67
C VAL A 104 -18.70 -3.02 15.54
N ARG A 105 -18.19 -3.58 16.65
CA ARG A 105 -17.16 -4.62 16.60
C ARG A 105 -17.62 -5.80 15.75
N ALA A 106 -18.78 -6.37 16.05
CA ALA A 106 -19.29 -7.55 15.35
C ALA A 106 -19.47 -7.30 13.84
N PHE A 107 -19.93 -6.10 13.47
CA PHE A 107 -20.00 -5.68 12.07
C PHE A 107 -18.62 -5.65 11.41
N LEU A 108 -17.63 -5.00 12.02
CA LEU A 108 -16.27 -4.91 11.49
C LEU A 108 -15.62 -6.30 11.38
N GLU A 109 -15.76 -7.16 12.40
CA GLU A 109 -15.28 -8.54 12.35
C GLU A 109 -15.89 -9.33 11.20
N GLY A 110 -17.17 -9.11 10.90
CA GLY A 110 -17.84 -9.69 9.74
C GLY A 110 -17.30 -9.19 8.40
N VAL A 111 -17.03 -7.88 8.29
CA VAL A 111 -16.44 -7.28 7.07
C VAL A 111 -15.04 -7.85 6.79
N PHE A 112 -14.22 -8.03 7.82
CA PHE A 112 -12.84 -8.50 7.68
C PHE A 112 -12.68 -10.02 7.78
N TRP A 113 -13.78 -10.78 7.77
CA TRP A 113 -13.77 -12.23 8.00
C TRP A 113 -12.92 -13.00 6.98
N GLU A 114 -12.99 -12.64 5.70
CA GLU A 114 -12.23 -13.32 4.63
C GLU A 114 -10.72 -13.09 4.75
N ASP A 115 -10.31 -11.88 5.15
CA ASP A 115 -8.90 -11.55 5.33
C ASP A 115 -8.35 -12.20 6.61
N LYS A 116 -9.16 -12.26 7.67
CA LYS A 116 -8.81 -12.96 8.92
C LYS A 116 -8.55 -14.45 8.69
N GLN A 117 -9.34 -15.12 7.84
CA GLN A 117 -9.15 -16.53 7.48
C GLN A 117 -7.82 -16.78 6.76
N LYS A 118 -7.38 -15.86 5.89
CA LYS A 118 -6.08 -15.98 5.20
C LYS A 118 -4.92 -15.87 6.19
N HIS A 119 -4.95 -14.88 7.09
CA HIS A 119 -3.90 -14.69 8.10
C HIS A 119 -3.81 -15.83 9.12
N LEU A 120 -4.94 -16.37 9.59
CA LEU A 120 -4.97 -17.52 10.51
C LEU A 120 -4.38 -18.81 9.90
N ASN A 121 -4.54 -19.00 8.59
CA ASN A 121 -4.01 -20.17 7.89
C ASN A 121 -2.49 -20.06 7.63
N ASP A 122 -1.96 -18.84 7.51
CA ASP A 122 -0.53 -18.60 7.34
C ASP A 122 0.23 -18.74 8.67
N ASP A 123 -0.37 -18.37 9.80
CA ASP A 123 0.23 -18.53 11.14
C ASP A 123 0.26 -19.99 11.60
N ASN A 124 -0.72 -20.82 11.20
CA ASN A 124 -0.75 -22.26 11.50
C ASN A 124 0.20 -23.11 10.62
N LYS A 125 0.96 -22.48 9.70
CA LYS A 125 1.94 -23.13 8.82
C LYS A 125 3.39 -23.00 9.30
N LYS A 126 3.63 -22.31 10.42
CA LYS A 126 4.92 -22.26 11.13
C LYS A 126 4.93 -23.24 12.29
#